data_AF-A0A7S0MHP4-F1
#
_entry.id   AF-A0A7S0MHP4-F1
#
_cell.length_a   1.000
_cell.length_b   1.000
_cell.length_c   1.000
_cell.angle_alpha   90.00
_cell.angle_beta   90.00
_cell.angle_gamma   90.00
#
_symmetry.space_group_name_H-M   'P 1'
#
loop_
_entity.id
_entity.type
_entity.pdbx_description
1 polymer ?
#
loop_
_entity_poly.entity_id
_entity_poly.type
_entity_poly.pdbx_seq_one_letter_code
_entity_poly.pdbx_strand_id
1 'polypeptide(L)'
;GERVKWARNLRLEEVLARNLPKGDVFDGLKGLRTLSDSELRALAESITAQLASVLPDLIVQELKKLRSSHAAPSAAAEVLSHVNSKFCLDGAFVGRYATLNDFYEGPEALIGTPNPKVEEGMETEHCRRQNKNDRFTTSNYN
;
A
#
# COMPACT_ATOMS: atom_id res chain seq x y z
N GLY A 1 19.71 -3.58 -18.04
CA GLY A 1 18.92 -2.34 -17.83
C GLY A 1 17.80 -2.58 -16.84
N GLU A 2 17.22 -1.53 -16.26
CA GLU A 2 16.14 -1.62 -15.25
C GLU A 2 14.95 -2.50 -15.68
N ARG A 3 14.57 -2.47 -16.96
CA ARG A 3 13.49 -3.31 -17.52
C ARG A 3 13.75 -4.82 -17.34
N VAL A 4 15.01 -5.25 -17.43
CA VAL A 4 15.41 -6.64 -17.22
C VAL A 4 15.35 -7.01 -15.73
N LYS A 5 15.67 -6.07 -14.83
CA LYS A 5 15.52 -6.27 -13.38
C LYS A 5 14.04 -6.37 -12.99
N TRP A 6 13.20 -5.51 -13.56
CA TRP A 6 11.75 -5.57 -13.36
C TRP A 6 11.13 -6.86 -13.87
N ALA A 7 11.49 -7.30 -15.08
CA ALA A 7 10.98 -8.56 -15.65
C ALA A 7 11.29 -9.78 -14.77
N ARG A 8 12.46 -9.80 -14.09
CA ARG A 8 12.82 -10.85 -13.14
C ARG A 8 11.92 -10.89 -11.89
N ASN A 9 11.26 -9.79 -11.54
CA ASN A 9 10.39 -9.71 -10.36
C ASN A 9 8.92 -10.09 -10.66
N LEU A 10 8.56 -10.34 -11.91
CA LEU A 10 7.18 -10.61 -12.33
C LEU A 10 6.62 -11.97 -11.89
N ARG A 11 7.33 -12.76 -11.06
CA ARG A 11 6.95 -14.13 -10.68
C ARG A 11 6.44 -14.95 -11.87
N LEU A 12 7.19 -14.88 -12.97
CA LEU A 12 6.82 -15.48 -14.26
C LEU A 12 6.50 -16.98 -14.11
N GLU A 13 7.10 -17.67 -13.15
CA GLU A 13 6.84 -19.08 -12.84
C GLU A 13 5.35 -19.39 -12.62
N GLU A 14 4.62 -18.57 -11.85
CA GLU A 14 3.18 -18.78 -11.59
C GLU A 14 2.32 -18.53 -12.82
N VAL A 15 2.69 -17.54 -13.64
CA VAL A 15 1.97 -17.20 -14.88
C VAL A 15 2.23 -18.25 -15.96
N LEU A 16 3.47 -18.72 -16.05
CA LEU A 16 3.88 -19.76 -16.98
C LEU A 16 3.25 -21.10 -16.62
N ALA A 17 3.12 -21.42 -15.33
CA ALA A 17 2.49 -22.66 -14.85
C ALA A 17 1.06 -22.86 -15.41
N ARG A 18 0.30 -21.77 -15.61
CA ARG A 18 -1.06 -21.81 -16.19
C ARG A 18 -1.10 -22.07 -17.69
N ASN A 19 0.03 -21.89 -18.37
CA ASN A 19 0.19 -22.05 -19.81
C ASN A 19 1.01 -23.30 -20.16
N LEU A 20 1.39 -24.10 -19.17
CA LEU A 20 2.12 -25.34 -19.40
C LEU A 20 1.25 -26.37 -20.14
N PRO A 21 1.85 -27.18 -21.02
CA PRO A 21 1.19 -28.35 -21.57
C PRO A 21 0.71 -29.25 -20.43
N LYS A 22 -0.51 -29.80 -20.54
CA LYS A 22 -1.07 -30.68 -19.51
C LYS A 22 -0.18 -31.92 -19.34
N GLY A 23 0.27 -32.17 -18.11
CA GLY A 23 0.81 -33.47 -17.72
C GLY A 23 -0.29 -34.52 -17.53
N ASP A 24 0.09 -35.67 -16.99
CA ASP A 24 -0.85 -36.73 -16.62
C ASP A 24 -1.05 -36.80 -15.09
N VAL A 25 -1.88 -37.74 -14.63
CA VAL A 25 -2.23 -37.91 -13.21
C VAL A 25 -1.01 -38.29 -12.35
N PHE A 26 0.06 -38.81 -12.96
CA PHE A 26 1.26 -39.29 -12.27
C PHE A 26 2.45 -38.33 -12.42
N ASP A 27 2.50 -37.54 -13.49
CA ASP A 27 3.48 -36.47 -13.69
C ASP A 27 2.84 -35.25 -14.39
N GLY A 28 2.49 -34.26 -13.56
CA GLY A 28 1.91 -32.99 -14.01
C GLY A 28 2.83 -32.13 -14.88
N LEU A 29 4.14 -32.40 -14.89
CA LEU A 29 5.14 -31.69 -15.70
C LEU A 29 5.63 -32.51 -16.89
N LYS A 30 5.10 -33.73 -17.10
CA LYS A 30 5.48 -34.60 -18.21
C LYS A 30 5.40 -33.89 -19.56
N GLY A 31 4.32 -33.14 -19.79
CA GLY A 31 4.10 -32.39 -21.01
C GLY A 31 5.15 -31.31 -21.27
N LEU A 32 5.81 -30.78 -20.24
CA LEU A 32 6.93 -29.83 -20.37
C LEU A 32 8.27 -30.57 -20.58
N ARG A 33 8.49 -31.68 -19.86
CA ARG A 33 9.73 -32.47 -19.91
C ARG A 33 9.98 -33.16 -21.24
N THR A 34 8.91 -33.48 -21.98
CA THR A 34 9.00 -34.17 -23.27
C THR A 34 9.14 -33.22 -24.47
N LEU A 35 9.08 -31.89 -24.26
CA LEU A 35 9.23 -30.93 -25.34
C LEU A 35 10.68 -30.88 -25.83
N SER A 36 10.85 -30.85 -27.15
CA SER A 36 12.10 -30.47 -27.79
C SER A 36 12.39 -28.97 -27.61
N ASP A 37 13.64 -28.57 -27.81
CA ASP A 37 14.05 -27.16 -27.76
C ASP A 37 13.27 -26.28 -28.76
N SER A 38 12.93 -26.83 -29.93
CA SER A 38 12.08 -26.15 -30.92
C SER A 38 10.65 -25.91 -30.41
N GLU A 39 10.07 -26.89 -29.72
CA GLU A 39 8.72 -26.77 -29.17
C GLU A 39 8.69 -25.86 -27.94
N LEU A 40 9.73 -25.90 -27.10
CA LEU A 40 9.91 -24.93 -26.00
C LEU A 40 9.97 -23.51 -26.53
N ARG A 41 10.67 -23.29 -27.66
CA ARG A 41 10.75 -21.97 -28.27
C ARG A 41 9.41 -21.51 -28.87
N ALA A 42 8.70 -22.39 -29.55
CA ALA A 42 7.36 -22.11 -30.07
C ALA A 42 6.36 -21.80 -28.93
N LEU A 43 6.44 -22.53 -27.82
CA LEU A 43 5.62 -22.26 -26.64
C LEU A 43 5.94 -20.90 -26.02
N ALA A 44 7.22 -20.56 -25.88
CA ALA A 44 7.64 -19.25 -25.41
C ALA A 44 7.10 -18.13 -26.31
N GLU A 45 7.26 -18.25 -27.64
CA GLU A 45 6.74 -17.28 -28.62
C GLU A 45 5.22 -17.11 -28.51
N SER A 46 4.48 -18.20 -28.39
CA SER A 46 3.03 -18.18 -28.18
C SER A 46 2.62 -17.44 -26.90
N ILE A 47 3.26 -17.75 -25.77
CA ILE A 47 3.00 -17.08 -24.49
C ILE A 47 3.33 -15.58 -24.59
N THR A 48 4.46 -15.24 -25.24
CA THR A 48 4.85 -13.83 -25.39
C THR A 48 3.85 -13.07 -26.27
N ALA A 49 3.34 -13.69 -27.33
CA ALA A 49 2.33 -13.10 -28.20
C ALA A 49 1.00 -12.85 -27.46
N GLN A 50 0.57 -13.79 -26.62
CA GLN A 50 -0.63 -13.64 -25.80
C GLN A 50 -0.46 -12.56 -24.72
N LEU A 51 0.70 -12.48 -24.08
CA LEU A 51 0.98 -11.40 -23.14
C LEU A 51 1.02 -10.06 -23.86
N ALA A 52 1.64 -9.99 -25.04
CA ALA A 52 1.72 -8.76 -25.83
C ALA A 52 0.35 -8.26 -26.31
N SER A 53 -0.66 -9.12 -26.47
CA SER A 53 -2.00 -8.68 -26.87
C SER A 53 -2.79 -8.08 -25.71
N VAL A 54 -2.55 -8.50 -24.46
CA VAL A 54 -3.30 -8.04 -23.27
C VAL A 54 -2.59 -6.92 -22.52
N LEU A 55 -1.25 -6.93 -22.52
CA LEU A 55 -0.44 -6.00 -21.73
C LEU A 55 -0.68 -4.51 -22.06
N PRO A 56 -0.86 -4.08 -23.33
CA PRO A 56 -1.13 -2.68 -23.65
C PRO A 56 -2.39 -2.14 -22.95
N ASP A 57 -3.48 -2.91 -22.93
CA ASP A 57 -4.73 -2.49 -22.30
C ASP A 57 -4.61 -2.39 -20.78
N LEU A 58 -3.92 -3.35 -20.14
CA LEU A 58 -3.61 -3.29 -18.72
C LEU A 58 -2.74 -2.06 -18.38
N ILE A 59 -1.71 -1.79 -19.18
CA ILE A 59 -0.88 -0.60 -19.01
C ILE A 59 -1.72 0.66 -19.17
N VAL A 60 -2.57 0.75 -20.19
CA VAL A 60 -3.46 1.90 -20.39
C VAL A 60 -4.43 2.06 -19.20
N GLN A 61 -4.95 0.98 -18.65
CA GLN A 61 -5.83 1.02 -17.47
C GLN A 61 -5.09 1.56 -16.24
N GLU A 62 -3.88 1.07 -15.95
CA GLU A 62 -3.09 1.56 -14.82
C GLU A 62 -2.62 3.01 -15.03
N LEU A 63 -2.20 3.38 -16.23
CA LEU A 63 -1.86 4.77 -16.56
C LEU A 63 -3.08 5.69 -16.43
N LYS A 64 -4.28 5.24 -16.80
CA LYS A 64 -5.52 5.99 -16.55
C LYS A 64 -5.77 6.18 -15.06
N LYS A 65 -5.59 5.13 -14.23
CA LYS A 65 -5.72 5.25 -12.77
C LYS A 65 -4.72 6.24 -12.19
N LEU A 66 -3.45 6.17 -12.59
CA LEU A 66 -2.42 7.11 -12.16
C LEU A 66 -2.74 8.55 -12.57
N ARG A 67 -3.20 8.75 -13.82
CA ARG A 67 -3.65 10.06 -14.30
C ARG A 67 -4.84 10.59 -13.51
N SER A 68 -5.82 9.74 -13.19
CA SER A 68 -6.98 10.11 -12.39
C SER A 68 -6.62 10.39 -10.93
N SER A 69 -5.66 9.66 -10.35
CA SER A 69 -5.14 9.95 -9.00
C SER A 69 -4.38 11.27 -8.92
N HIS A 70 -3.86 11.77 -10.05
CA HIS A 70 -3.22 13.08 -10.14
C HIS A 70 -4.19 14.23 -10.45
N ALA A 71 -5.39 13.94 -10.98
CA ALA A 71 -6.36 14.93 -11.46
C ALA A 71 -7.51 15.22 -10.47
N ALA A 72 -7.65 14.45 -9.40
CA ALA A 72 -8.60 14.70 -8.32
C ALA A 72 -7.84 14.93 -7.01
N PRO A 73 -8.27 15.83 -6.11
CA PRO A 73 -8.03 15.64 -4.69
C PRO A 73 -8.60 14.25 -4.40
N SER A 74 -7.73 13.28 -4.19
CA SER A 74 -8.05 11.86 -4.31
C SER A 74 -9.33 11.47 -3.57
N ALA A 75 -10.00 10.38 -3.98
CA ALA A 75 -10.96 9.69 -3.12
C ALA A 75 -10.33 9.27 -1.77
N ALA A 76 -8.98 9.26 -1.65
CA ALA A 76 -8.33 9.21 -0.35
C ALA A 76 -8.57 10.49 0.45
N ALA A 77 -8.67 11.69 -0.11
CA ALA A 77 -9.08 12.89 0.65
C ALA A 77 -10.51 12.77 1.22
N GLU A 78 -11.46 12.16 0.50
CA GLU A 78 -12.83 11.90 1.02
C GLU A 78 -12.87 10.72 2.01
N VAL A 79 -12.12 9.64 1.75
CA VAL A 79 -11.99 8.53 2.72
C VAL A 79 -11.23 9.00 3.97
N LEU A 80 -10.17 9.79 3.83
CA LEU A 80 -9.41 10.36 4.95
C LEU A 80 -10.24 11.42 5.70
N SER A 81 -11.14 12.17 5.03
CA SER A 81 -12.09 13.05 5.73
C SER A 81 -13.11 12.25 6.55
N HIS A 82 -13.53 11.08 6.07
CA HIS A 82 -14.45 10.20 6.80
C HIS A 82 -13.76 9.43 7.94
N VAL A 83 -12.54 8.93 7.72
CA VAL A 83 -11.79 8.15 8.73
C VAL A 83 -11.25 9.06 9.85
N ASN A 84 -11.08 10.36 9.60
CA ASN A 84 -10.68 11.34 10.62
C ASN A 84 -11.84 12.17 11.20
N SER A 85 -13.09 11.83 10.86
CA SER A 85 -14.29 12.58 11.27
C SER A 85 -14.44 12.77 12.79
N LYS A 86 -13.91 11.84 13.60
CA LYS A 86 -13.89 11.95 15.08
C LYS A 86 -12.97 13.06 15.61
N PHE A 87 -12.03 13.53 14.79
CA PHE A 87 -11.04 14.54 15.16
C PHE A 87 -11.29 15.88 14.44
N CYS A 88 -12.28 15.93 13.52
CA CYS A 88 -12.75 17.16 12.90
C CYS A 88 -13.68 17.92 13.85
N LEU A 89 -13.14 18.63 14.85
CA LEU A 89 -13.92 19.62 15.59
C LEU A 89 -14.16 20.85 14.70
N ASP A 90 -15.44 21.20 14.50
CA ASP A 90 -15.92 22.38 13.76
C ASP A 90 -15.32 22.61 12.36
N GLY A 91 -15.07 21.51 11.62
CA GLY A 91 -14.59 21.58 10.23
C GLY A 91 -13.18 22.17 10.05
N ALA A 92 -12.46 22.46 11.14
CA ALA A 92 -11.19 23.18 11.11
C ALA A 92 -9.95 22.27 11.16
N PHE A 93 -10.09 21.01 11.58
CA PHE A 93 -8.95 20.10 11.73
C PHE A 93 -9.07 18.87 10.83
N VAL A 94 -8.34 18.90 9.70
CA VAL A 94 -8.03 17.69 8.93
C VAL A 94 -6.64 17.23 9.37
N GLY A 95 -6.58 16.37 10.39
CA GLY A 95 -5.32 15.71 10.72
C GLY A 95 -4.83 14.91 9.50
N ARG A 96 -3.58 15.12 9.09
CA ARG A 96 -2.96 14.32 8.03
C ARG A 96 -2.44 13.02 8.64
N TYR A 97 -2.73 11.89 7.98
CA TYR A 97 -2.12 10.62 8.38
C TYR A 97 -0.62 10.65 8.15
N ALA A 98 0.12 9.94 9.01
CA ALA A 98 1.52 9.70 8.80
C ALA A 98 1.73 8.92 7.50
N THR A 99 2.68 9.37 6.71
CA THR A 99 3.20 8.70 5.52
C THR A 99 4.21 7.63 5.93
N LEU A 100 4.58 6.76 4.98
CA LEU A 100 5.62 5.76 5.23
C LEU A 100 6.97 6.40 5.55
N ASN A 101 7.24 7.60 5.04
CA ASN A 101 8.45 8.36 5.38
C ASN A 101 8.39 8.85 6.84
N ASP A 102 7.23 9.34 7.30
CA ASP A 102 7.05 9.76 8.70
C ASP A 102 7.30 8.59 9.69
N PHE A 103 7.06 7.34 9.26
CA PHE A 103 7.39 6.15 10.06
C PHE A 103 8.90 5.92 10.18
N TYR A 104 9.66 6.10 9.09
CA TYR A 104 11.10 5.85 9.08
C TYR A 104 11.93 7.02 9.63
N GLU A 105 11.48 8.25 9.38
CA GLU A 105 12.15 9.46 9.85
C GLU A 105 11.78 9.82 11.29
N GLY A 106 10.69 9.22 11.79
CA GLY A 106 10.17 9.45 13.13
C GLY A 106 9.44 10.80 13.24
N PRO A 107 8.57 10.96 14.25
CA PRO A 107 7.81 12.18 14.43
C PRO A 107 8.65 13.34 14.98
N GLU A 108 9.90 13.12 15.39
CA GLU A 108 10.74 14.08 16.12
C GLU A 108 10.97 15.37 15.34
N ALA A 109 11.04 15.29 14.00
CA ALA A 109 11.14 16.48 13.15
C ALA A 109 9.87 17.36 13.18
N LEU A 110 8.72 16.78 13.52
CA LEU A 110 7.42 17.44 13.57
C LEU A 110 7.02 17.87 14.98
N ILE A 111 7.19 17.01 15.98
CA ILE A 111 6.73 17.24 17.36
C ILE A 111 7.87 17.55 18.34
N GLY A 112 9.12 17.51 17.87
CA GLY A 112 10.31 17.66 18.70
C GLY A 112 10.67 16.38 19.46
N THR A 113 11.81 16.41 20.14
CA THR A 113 12.21 15.32 21.04
C THR A 113 11.39 15.35 22.33
N PRO A 114 11.09 14.19 22.94
CA PRO A 114 10.40 14.13 24.22
C PRO A 114 11.14 14.95 25.28
N ASN A 115 10.39 15.70 26.09
CA ASN A 115 10.97 16.39 27.24
C ASN A 115 11.55 15.32 28.20
N PRO A 116 12.86 15.36 28.52
CA PRO A 116 13.49 14.35 29.37
C PRO A 116 12.97 14.38 30.82
N LYS A 117 12.31 15.46 31.25
CA LYS A 117 11.73 15.63 32.59
C LYS A 117 10.27 15.21 32.63
N VAL A 118 10.00 13.98 32.19
CA VAL A 118 8.63 13.45 32.07
C VAL A 118 7.88 13.50 33.40
N GLU A 119 8.54 13.10 34.50
CA GLU A 119 7.93 13.06 35.83
C GLU A 119 7.48 14.43 36.32
N GLU A 120 8.32 15.46 36.18
CA GLU A 120 7.99 16.85 36.54
C GLU A 120 6.84 17.39 35.68
N GLY A 121 6.83 17.05 34.39
CA GLY A 121 5.77 17.43 33.46
C GLY A 121 4.42 16.83 33.85
N MET A 122 4.41 15.52 34.14
CA MET A 122 3.22 14.80 34.58
C MET A 122 2.68 15.34 35.91
N GLU A 123 3.54 15.59 36.90
CA GLU A 123 3.12 16.14 38.19
C GLU A 123 2.52 17.54 38.01
N THR A 124 3.14 18.37 37.18
CA THR A 124 2.66 19.72 36.93
C THR A 124 1.30 19.71 36.23
N GLU A 125 1.13 18.87 35.21
CA GLU A 125 -0.12 18.70 34.47
C GLU A 125 -1.26 18.16 35.35
N HIS A 126 -1.01 17.06 36.08
CA HIS A 126 -2.07 16.33 36.77
C HIS A 126 -2.34 16.83 38.20
N CYS A 127 -1.34 17.40 38.88
CA CYS A 127 -1.45 17.73 40.31
C CYS A 127 -1.38 19.23 40.61
N ARG A 128 -0.89 20.06 39.67
CA ARG A 128 -0.62 21.49 39.91
C ARG A 128 -1.37 22.44 38.99
N ARG A 129 -2.02 21.94 37.92
CA ARG A 129 -2.88 22.78 37.06
C ARG A 129 -4.04 23.40 37.84
N GLN A 130 -4.49 24.55 37.37
CA GLN A 130 -5.50 25.37 38.05
C GLN A 130 -6.85 24.65 38.21
N ASN A 131 -7.18 23.78 37.26
CA ASN A 131 -8.39 22.95 37.22
C ASN A 131 -8.19 21.54 37.80
N LYS A 132 -7.13 21.29 38.56
CA LYS A 132 -6.82 19.95 39.11
C LYS A 132 -7.93 19.31 39.94
N ASN A 133 -8.79 20.13 40.54
CA ASN A 133 -9.91 19.67 41.37
C ASN A 133 -11.24 19.70 40.61
N ASP A 134 -11.25 20.14 39.35
CA ASP A 134 -12.46 20.19 38.55
C ASP A 134 -12.90 18.76 38.26
N ARG A 135 -14.17 18.47 38.54
CA ARG A 135 -14.74 17.17 38.25
C ARG A 135 -14.74 16.98 36.73
N PHE A 136 -14.14 15.90 36.26
CA PHE A 136 -14.23 15.52 34.86
C PHE A 136 -15.71 15.27 34.49
N THR A 137 -16.23 16.07 33.57
CA THR A 137 -17.57 15.95 33.02
C THR A 137 -17.48 15.84 31.51
N THR A 138 -18.22 14.91 30.90
CA THR A 138 -18.31 14.80 29.44
C THR A 138 -19.77 14.87 29.01
N SER A 139 -20.09 15.56 27.91
CA SER A 139 -21.47 15.84 27.48
C SER A 139 -22.24 14.62 26.93
N ASN A 140 -21.54 13.51 26.76
CA ASN A 140 -21.95 12.30 26.04
C ASN A 140 -22.50 11.18 26.95
N TYR A 141 -22.74 11.45 28.24
CA TYR A 141 -23.44 10.55 29.18
C TYR A 141 -24.57 11.29 29.91
N ASN A 142 -25.51 11.87 29.15
CA ASN A 142 -26.78 12.38 29.65
C ASN A 142 -27.90 11.38 29.36
#